data_AF-A0A0R3U0P2-F1
#
_entry.id   AF-A0A0R3U0P2-F1
#
_cell.length_a   1.000
_cell.length_b   1.000
_cell.length_c   1.000
_cell.angle_alpha   90.00
_cell.angle_beta   90.00
_cell.angle_gamma   90.00
#
_symmetry.space_group_name_H-M   'P 1'
#
loop_
_entity.id
_entity.type
_entity.pdbx_description
1 polymer ?
#
loop_
_entity_poly.entity_id
_entity_poly.type
_entity_poly.pdbx_seq_one_letter_code
_entity_poly.pdbx_strand_id
1 'polypeptide(L)'
;MVTYNETELERASILDDPDITLEQVLLHPEFTDAYREYDNKLIDYLCQTQNILRMIEFIRQGPDLSKSSDKQYDLICRVEFLFQQDVSSVKAAFLSNTVTLDALYSILEDDESSSRLSTLTLTCRIFSTVYRDAALLQFLATKPELVSTFFRLVDYDCVRDLFISFFHIYESSAFALFQSLDNQHFVQRLLKRFLSEETKESPSASTDQKTLIGHFLCQIMFVMRQLSQAAHQPANPLLAHLESLDPLGLLDGTEIALI
;
A
#
# COMPACT_ATOMS: atom_id res chain seq x y z
N MET A 1 -41.61 -46.22 -10.14
CA MET A 1 -40.56 -45.97 -9.12
C MET A 1 -39.53 -45.10 -9.83
N VAL A 2 -39.66 -43.79 -9.70
CA VAL A 2 -38.79 -42.83 -10.40
C VAL A 2 -37.62 -42.57 -9.47
N THR A 3 -36.45 -43.09 -9.85
CA THR A 3 -35.16 -42.75 -9.25
C THR A 3 -34.84 -41.30 -9.59
N TYR A 4 -34.83 -40.43 -8.57
CA TYR A 4 -34.23 -39.11 -8.69
C TYR A 4 -32.72 -39.31 -8.82
N ASN A 5 -32.17 -39.02 -9.99
CA ASN A 5 -30.73 -38.92 -10.18
C ASN A 5 -30.26 -37.64 -9.49
N GLU A 6 -29.57 -37.81 -8.37
CA GLU A 6 -28.64 -36.83 -7.80
C GLU A 6 -27.42 -36.72 -8.73
N THR A 7 -27.51 -35.93 -9.80
CA THR A 7 -26.34 -35.44 -10.55
C THR A 7 -26.84 -34.42 -11.58
N GLU A 8 -26.17 -33.27 -11.65
CA GLU A 8 -26.49 -32.11 -12.50
C GLU A 8 -27.54 -31.14 -11.91
N LEU A 9 -27.34 -30.71 -10.67
CA LEU A 9 -27.59 -29.31 -10.36
C LEU A 9 -26.53 -28.55 -11.17
N GLU A 10 -26.89 -28.00 -12.32
CA GLU A 10 -26.05 -27.02 -13.01
C GLU A 10 -25.58 -26.03 -11.95
N ARG A 11 -24.27 -25.98 -11.67
CA ARG A 11 -23.71 -24.97 -10.78
C ARG A 11 -24.04 -23.63 -11.44
N ALA A 12 -25.11 -22.98 -10.99
CA ALA A 12 -25.47 -21.66 -11.45
C ALA A 12 -24.22 -20.79 -11.30
N SER A 13 -23.73 -20.24 -12.39
CA SER A 13 -22.59 -19.36 -12.35
C SER A 13 -22.97 -18.16 -11.49
N ILE A 14 -22.03 -17.68 -10.68
CA ILE A 14 -22.20 -16.46 -9.86
C ILE A 14 -22.64 -15.27 -10.73
N LEU A 15 -22.39 -15.33 -12.05
CA LEU A 15 -22.69 -14.29 -13.03
C LEU A 15 -23.85 -14.65 -13.99
N ASP A 16 -24.74 -15.57 -13.63
CA ASP A 16 -25.89 -15.93 -14.48
C ASP A 16 -26.95 -14.82 -14.55
N ASP A 17 -26.99 -13.90 -13.57
CA ASP A 17 -27.85 -12.72 -13.59
C ASP A 17 -27.13 -11.55 -14.32
N PRO A 18 -27.68 -11.04 -15.45
CA PRO A 18 -27.07 -9.95 -16.21
C PRO A 18 -27.07 -8.61 -15.47
N ASP A 19 -27.94 -8.41 -14.48
CA ASP A 19 -28.05 -7.17 -13.70
C ASP A 19 -27.29 -7.26 -12.36
N ILE A 20 -26.46 -8.30 -12.17
CA ILE A 20 -25.77 -8.54 -10.91
C ILE A 20 -24.77 -7.43 -10.57
N THR A 21 -24.88 -6.92 -9.34
CA THR A 21 -23.93 -5.92 -8.83
C THR A 21 -22.69 -6.57 -8.25
N LEU A 22 -21.59 -5.82 -8.22
CA LEU A 22 -20.34 -6.30 -7.62
C LEU A 22 -20.52 -6.70 -6.14
N GLU A 23 -21.34 -5.97 -5.37
CA GLU A 23 -21.65 -6.30 -3.98
C GLU A 23 -22.32 -7.69 -3.89
N GLN A 24 -23.26 -7.99 -4.77
CA GLN A 24 -23.93 -9.29 -4.81
C GLN A 24 -22.94 -10.40 -5.17
N VAL A 25 -22.05 -10.16 -6.13
CA VAL A 25 -20.98 -11.10 -6.51
C VAL A 25 -20.05 -11.37 -5.33
N LEU A 26 -19.50 -10.33 -4.69
CA LEU A 26 -18.53 -10.48 -3.59
C LEU A 26 -19.13 -11.16 -2.35
N LEU A 27 -20.43 -10.94 -2.10
CA LEU A 27 -21.16 -11.54 -0.98
C LEU A 27 -21.76 -12.91 -1.32
N HIS A 28 -21.64 -13.38 -2.56
CA HIS A 28 -22.13 -14.70 -2.95
C HIS A 28 -21.41 -15.80 -2.15
N PRO A 29 -22.11 -16.83 -1.63
CA PRO A 29 -21.49 -17.88 -0.81
C PRO A 29 -20.35 -18.61 -1.53
N GLU A 30 -20.48 -18.80 -2.84
CA GLU A 30 -19.50 -19.52 -3.67
C GLU A 30 -18.35 -18.64 -4.16
N PHE A 31 -18.38 -17.32 -3.92
CA PHE A 31 -17.40 -16.38 -4.44
C PHE A 31 -15.96 -16.78 -4.11
N THR A 32 -15.72 -17.16 -2.85
CA THR A 32 -14.38 -17.53 -2.38
C THR A 32 -13.86 -18.77 -3.08
N ASP A 33 -14.71 -19.77 -3.27
CA ASP A 33 -14.32 -21.02 -3.89
C ASP A 33 -14.13 -20.84 -5.40
N ALA A 34 -15.05 -20.15 -6.08
CA ALA A 34 -14.93 -19.80 -7.50
C ALA A 34 -13.66 -18.97 -7.80
N TYR A 35 -13.31 -18.03 -6.91
CA TYR A 35 -12.09 -17.24 -7.08
C TYR A 35 -10.82 -18.07 -6.87
N ARG A 36 -10.79 -18.97 -5.88
CA ARG A 36 -9.66 -19.90 -5.65
C ARG A 36 -9.51 -20.92 -6.77
N GLU A 37 -10.61 -21.32 -7.39
CA GLU A 37 -10.64 -22.24 -8.53
C GLU A 37 -10.31 -21.56 -9.87
N TYR A 38 -9.98 -20.26 -9.87
CA TYR A 38 -9.67 -19.48 -11.08
C TYR A 38 -10.83 -19.51 -12.11
N ASP A 39 -12.08 -19.34 -11.66
CA ASP A 39 -13.22 -19.23 -12.58
C ASP A 39 -13.02 -18.04 -13.54
N ASN A 40 -12.77 -18.35 -14.81
CA ASN A 40 -12.44 -17.34 -15.81
C ASN A 40 -13.53 -16.27 -15.97
N LYS A 41 -14.82 -16.63 -15.86
CA LYS A 41 -15.90 -15.64 -16.00
C LYS A 41 -15.87 -14.66 -14.83
N LEU A 42 -15.68 -15.18 -13.61
CA LEU A 42 -15.54 -14.36 -12.42
C LEU A 42 -14.30 -13.45 -12.51
N ILE A 43 -13.15 -13.99 -12.92
CA ILE A 43 -11.93 -13.21 -13.08
C ILE A 43 -12.11 -12.12 -14.14
N ASP A 44 -12.67 -12.43 -15.31
CA ASP A 44 -12.92 -11.46 -16.37
C ASP A 44 -13.87 -10.35 -15.90
N TYR A 45 -14.92 -10.69 -15.14
CA TYR A 45 -15.81 -9.72 -14.53
C TYR A 45 -15.08 -8.82 -13.52
N LEU A 46 -14.29 -9.39 -12.61
CA LEU A 46 -13.53 -8.63 -11.60
C LEU A 46 -12.46 -7.71 -12.23
N CYS A 47 -11.86 -8.12 -13.34
CA CYS A 47 -10.85 -7.35 -14.08
C CYS A 47 -11.43 -6.12 -14.80
N GLN A 48 -12.75 -5.98 -14.89
CA GLN A 48 -13.37 -4.81 -15.51
C GLN A 48 -13.07 -3.55 -14.67
N THR A 49 -12.66 -2.48 -15.34
CA THR A 49 -12.22 -1.24 -14.67
C THR A 49 -13.26 -0.68 -13.70
N GLN A 50 -14.55 -0.68 -14.08
CA GLN A 50 -15.64 -0.23 -13.22
C GLN A 50 -15.75 -1.05 -11.93
N ASN A 51 -15.48 -2.35 -12.00
CA ASN A 51 -15.53 -3.24 -10.84
C ASN A 51 -14.32 -3.01 -9.94
N ILE A 52 -13.13 -2.81 -10.52
CA ILE A 52 -11.93 -2.42 -9.75
C ILE A 52 -12.14 -1.09 -9.04
N LEU A 53 -12.66 -0.07 -9.73
CA LEU A 53 -12.99 1.22 -9.13
C LEU A 53 -14.03 1.09 -8.01
N ARG A 54 -15.04 0.23 -8.21
CA ARG A 54 -16.04 -0.04 -7.18
C ARG A 54 -15.45 -0.75 -5.95
N MET A 55 -14.48 -1.65 -6.13
CA MET A 55 -13.73 -2.25 -5.02
C MET A 55 -12.94 -1.20 -4.21
N ILE A 56 -12.28 -0.27 -4.90
CA ILE A 56 -11.56 0.84 -4.26
C ILE A 56 -12.54 1.74 -3.49
N GLU A 57 -13.73 1.97 -4.04
CA GLU A 57 -14.78 2.72 -3.36
C GLU A 57 -15.24 2.04 -2.06
N PHE A 58 -15.34 0.70 -2.02
CA PHE A 58 -15.63 -0.01 -0.76
C PHE A 58 -14.54 0.21 0.30
N ILE A 59 -13.27 0.27 -0.12
CA ILE A 59 -12.14 0.56 0.79
C ILE A 59 -12.28 1.99 1.34
N ARG A 60 -12.54 2.95 0.45
CA ARG A 60 -12.71 4.38 0.78
C ARG A 60 -13.87 4.61 1.74
N GLN A 61 -15.02 3.96 1.52
CA GLN A 61 -16.21 4.09 2.36
C GLN A 61 -16.01 3.53 3.77
N GLY A 62 -15.12 2.55 3.94
CA GLY A 62 -14.91 1.89 5.22
C GLY A 62 -16.12 1.04 5.63
N PRO A 63 -16.24 0.67 6.91
CA PRO A 63 -17.33 -0.19 7.35
C PRO A 63 -18.72 0.42 7.15
N ASP A 64 -19.65 -0.42 6.72
CA ASP A 64 -21.07 -0.11 6.54
C ASP A 64 -21.78 -0.13 7.91
N LEU A 65 -21.88 1.06 8.50
CA LEU A 65 -22.46 1.25 9.83
C LEU A 65 -23.99 1.02 9.88
N SER A 66 -24.65 0.82 8.74
CA SER A 66 -26.07 0.45 8.70
C SER A 66 -26.30 -1.03 9.02
N LYS A 67 -25.25 -1.85 8.93
CA LYS A 67 -25.27 -3.29 9.19
C LYS A 67 -24.91 -3.63 10.64
N SER A 68 -25.20 -4.87 11.01
CA SER A 68 -24.77 -5.43 12.29
C SER A 68 -23.23 -5.51 12.37
N SER A 69 -22.70 -5.52 13.59
CA SER A 69 -21.24 -5.43 13.85
C SER A 69 -20.42 -6.55 13.21
N ASP A 70 -21.03 -7.72 13.01
CA ASP A 70 -20.49 -8.89 12.33
C ASP A 70 -20.45 -8.78 10.80
N LYS A 71 -21.23 -7.86 10.21
CA LYS A 71 -21.39 -7.71 8.74
C LYS A 71 -20.92 -6.38 8.18
N GLN A 72 -20.64 -5.40 9.05
CA GLN A 72 -20.23 -4.06 8.64
C GLN A 72 -18.92 -4.04 7.82
N TYR A 73 -18.10 -5.10 7.88
CA TYR A 73 -16.83 -5.22 7.15
C TYR A 73 -16.85 -6.20 5.96
N ASP A 74 -17.98 -6.85 5.65
CA ASP A 74 -18.01 -7.98 4.72
C ASP A 74 -17.38 -7.65 3.36
N LEU A 75 -17.81 -6.55 2.73
CA LEU A 75 -17.28 -6.14 1.41
C LEU A 75 -15.78 -5.84 1.46
N ILE A 76 -15.33 -5.16 2.52
CA ILE A 76 -13.92 -4.83 2.71
C ILE A 76 -13.08 -6.10 2.86
N CYS A 77 -13.54 -7.05 3.67
CA CYS A 77 -12.85 -8.33 3.85
C CYS A 77 -12.78 -9.13 2.53
N ARG A 78 -13.81 -9.04 1.68
CA ARG A 78 -13.82 -9.69 0.36
C ARG A 78 -12.82 -9.03 -0.60
N VAL A 79 -12.75 -7.71 -0.62
CA VAL A 79 -11.76 -6.98 -1.42
C VAL A 79 -10.34 -7.27 -0.94
N GLU A 80 -10.09 -7.25 0.38
CA GLU A 80 -8.79 -7.61 0.95
C GLU A 80 -8.38 -9.03 0.54
N PHE A 81 -9.31 -9.99 0.64
CA PHE A 81 -9.09 -11.37 0.20
C PHE A 81 -8.67 -11.47 -1.27
N LEU A 82 -9.31 -10.70 -2.17
CA LEU A 82 -8.97 -10.68 -3.60
C LEU A 82 -7.51 -10.26 -3.84
N PHE A 83 -7.04 -9.21 -3.15
CA PHE A 83 -5.68 -8.70 -3.31
C PHE A 83 -4.62 -9.56 -2.62
N GLN A 84 -4.98 -10.31 -1.57
CA GLN A 84 -4.08 -11.23 -0.88
C GLN A 84 -3.86 -12.54 -1.64
N GLN A 85 -4.92 -13.08 -2.25
CA GLN A 85 -4.80 -14.28 -3.07
C GLN A 85 -4.12 -13.92 -4.40
N ASP A 86 -3.08 -14.67 -4.76
CA ASP A 86 -2.25 -14.38 -5.92
C ASP A 86 -2.88 -14.83 -7.24
N VAL A 87 -4.09 -14.36 -7.54
CA VAL A 87 -4.66 -14.49 -8.87
C VAL A 87 -4.09 -13.37 -9.73
N SER A 88 -3.01 -13.68 -10.43
CA SER A 88 -2.19 -12.76 -11.21
C SER A 88 -2.99 -11.83 -12.14
N SER A 89 -4.11 -12.31 -12.69
CA SER A 89 -4.96 -11.54 -13.61
C SER A 89 -5.62 -10.31 -12.99
N VAL A 90 -6.18 -10.41 -11.77
CA VAL A 90 -6.86 -9.27 -11.12
C VAL A 90 -5.84 -8.22 -10.68
N LYS A 91 -4.69 -8.65 -10.15
CA LYS A 91 -3.58 -7.75 -9.82
C LYS A 91 -3.05 -7.05 -11.07
N ALA A 92 -2.85 -7.78 -12.16
CA ALA A 92 -2.40 -7.20 -13.43
C ALA A 92 -3.43 -6.20 -14.01
N ALA A 93 -4.73 -6.51 -13.94
CA ALA A 93 -5.79 -5.58 -14.35
C ALA A 93 -5.78 -4.29 -13.51
N PHE A 94 -5.57 -4.42 -12.20
CA PHE A 94 -5.41 -3.28 -11.30
C PHE A 94 -4.18 -2.42 -11.61
N LEU A 95 -3.03 -3.04 -11.90
CA LEU A 95 -1.76 -2.37 -12.16
C LEU A 95 -1.66 -1.77 -13.58
N SER A 96 -2.33 -2.36 -14.56
CA SER A 96 -2.29 -1.92 -15.96
C SER A 96 -3.13 -0.66 -16.23
N ASN A 97 -3.95 -0.23 -15.28
CA ASN A 97 -4.81 0.93 -15.43
C ASN A 97 -4.40 2.06 -14.47
N THR A 98 -3.95 3.19 -15.03
CA THR A 98 -3.54 4.34 -14.23
C THR A 98 -4.71 4.94 -13.44
N VAL A 99 -5.95 4.86 -13.96
CA VAL A 99 -7.14 5.39 -13.28
C VAL A 99 -7.42 4.61 -11.98
N THR A 100 -7.19 3.30 -11.97
CA THR A 100 -7.37 2.48 -10.75
C THR A 100 -6.25 2.74 -9.74
N LEU A 101 -5.02 2.94 -10.22
CA LEU A 101 -3.90 3.36 -9.36
C LEU A 101 -4.14 4.75 -8.76
N ASP A 102 -4.64 5.71 -9.55
CA ASP A 102 -5.03 7.05 -9.10
C ASP A 102 -6.13 7.00 -8.05
N ALA A 103 -7.16 6.18 -8.27
CA ALA A 103 -8.26 6.01 -7.33
C ALA A 103 -7.79 5.44 -5.98
N LEU A 104 -6.86 4.47 -5.98
CA LEU A 104 -6.30 3.92 -4.74
C LEU A 104 -5.36 4.93 -4.07
N TYR A 105 -4.47 5.58 -4.85
CA TYR A 105 -3.52 6.55 -4.33
C TYR A 105 -4.21 7.77 -3.71
N SER A 106 -5.31 8.23 -4.29
CA SER A 106 -6.07 9.36 -3.75
C SER A 106 -6.64 9.11 -2.35
N ILE A 107 -6.78 7.84 -1.91
CA ILE A 107 -7.13 7.53 -0.50
C ILE A 107 -6.01 7.98 0.45
N LEU A 108 -4.74 7.93 0.01
CA LEU A 108 -3.60 8.46 0.77
C LEU A 108 -3.54 9.99 0.71
N GLU A 109 -4.05 10.59 -0.38
CA GLU A 109 -4.06 12.03 -0.58
C GLU A 109 -5.15 12.75 0.22
N ASP A 110 -6.24 12.07 0.54
CA ASP A 110 -7.38 12.64 1.25
C ASP A 110 -6.98 13.22 2.63
N ASP A 111 -7.21 14.53 2.77
CA ASP A 111 -6.86 15.35 3.94
C ASP A 111 -7.94 15.38 5.02
N GLU A 112 -9.05 14.65 4.85
CA GLU A 112 -10.04 14.43 5.92
C GLU A 112 -9.43 13.48 6.98
N SER A 113 -8.43 14.03 7.67
CA SER A 113 -7.55 13.52 8.72
C SER A 113 -7.60 12.00 8.90
N SER A 114 -6.78 11.28 8.13
CA SER A 114 -6.68 9.81 8.12
C SER A 114 -8.02 9.12 7.99
N SER A 115 -8.34 8.64 6.78
CA SER A 115 -9.31 7.57 6.58
C SER A 115 -9.27 6.61 7.77
N ARG A 116 -10.43 6.24 8.35
CA ARG A 116 -10.54 5.32 9.51
C ARG A 116 -9.35 4.38 9.49
N LEU A 117 -8.51 4.33 10.53
CA LEU A 117 -7.20 3.63 10.51
C LEU A 117 -7.22 2.29 9.73
N SER A 118 -8.33 1.57 9.77
CA SER A 118 -8.66 0.43 8.91
C SER A 118 -8.51 0.66 7.40
N THR A 119 -9.11 1.70 6.82
CA THR A 119 -8.98 2.10 5.41
C THR A 119 -7.53 2.39 5.03
N LEU A 120 -6.81 3.17 5.85
CA LEU A 120 -5.38 3.44 5.60
C LEU A 120 -4.57 2.14 5.66
N THR A 121 -4.78 1.33 6.69
CA THR A 121 -4.11 0.04 6.86
C THR A 121 -4.37 -0.89 5.68
N LEU A 122 -5.61 -0.97 5.20
CA LEU A 122 -5.98 -1.80 4.07
C LEU A 122 -5.37 -1.29 2.76
N THR A 123 -5.40 0.02 2.54
CA THR A 123 -4.78 0.67 1.38
C THR A 123 -3.28 0.35 1.34
N CYS A 124 -2.58 0.53 2.47
CA CYS A 124 -1.17 0.17 2.59
C CYS A 124 -0.94 -1.33 2.37
N ARG A 125 -1.79 -2.21 2.89
CA ARG A 125 -1.70 -3.66 2.66
C ARG A 125 -1.82 -4.01 1.18
N ILE A 126 -2.73 -3.39 0.46
CA ILE A 126 -2.90 -3.60 -0.99
C ILE A 126 -1.64 -3.13 -1.72
N PHE A 127 -1.13 -1.93 -1.43
CA PHE A 127 0.15 -1.50 -2.01
C PHE A 127 1.29 -2.48 -1.68
N SER A 128 1.33 -3.01 -0.46
CA SER A 128 2.32 -4.01 -0.04
C SER A 128 2.18 -5.38 -0.72
N THR A 129 1.06 -5.71 -1.37
CA THR A 129 0.98 -6.94 -2.19
C THR A 129 1.54 -6.76 -3.60
N VAL A 130 1.68 -5.51 -4.06
CA VAL A 130 2.12 -5.17 -5.42
C VAL A 130 3.36 -4.26 -5.46
N TYR A 131 4.00 -3.96 -4.32
CA TYR A 131 5.09 -2.97 -4.20
C TYR A 131 6.30 -3.22 -5.09
N ARG A 132 6.53 -4.47 -5.53
CA ARG A 132 7.63 -4.83 -6.44
C ARG A 132 7.31 -4.64 -7.91
N ASP A 133 6.05 -4.37 -8.24
CA ASP A 133 5.62 -4.25 -9.63
C ASP A 133 6.14 -2.96 -10.27
N ALA A 134 6.75 -3.10 -11.44
CA ALA A 134 7.36 -1.98 -12.14
C ALA A 134 6.35 -0.89 -12.54
N ALA A 135 5.10 -1.26 -12.87
CA ALA A 135 4.07 -0.28 -13.24
C ALA A 135 3.68 0.57 -12.03
N LEU A 136 3.56 -0.04 -10.84
CA LEU A 136 3.32 0.70 -9.60
C LEU A 136 4.47 1.64 -9.27
N LEU A 137 5.72 1.17 -9.35
CA LEU A 137 6.90 1.99 -9.03
C LEU A 137 7.02 3.19 -9.98
N GLN A 138 6.77 2.97 -11.27
CA GLN A 138 6.73 4.05 -12.26
C GLN A 138 5.60 5.03 -11.98
N PHE A 139 4.40 4.52 -11.67
CA PHE A 139 3.26 5.35 -11.29
C PHE A 139 3.57 6.23 -10.09
N LEU A 140 4.11 5.67 -9.00
CA LEU A 140 4.49 6.42 -7.81
C LEU A 140 5.56 7.48 -8.11
N ALA A 141 6.53 7.15 -8.98
CA ALA A 141 7.55 8.11 -9.40
C ALA A 141 6.97 9.36 -10.08
N THR A 142 5.79 9.25 -10.72
CA THR A 142 5.10 10.40 -11.34
C THR A 142 4.37 11.31 -10.36
N LYS A 143 4.25 10.91 -9.09
CA LYS A 143 3.47 11.66 -8.09
C LYS A 143 4.26 12.84 -7.51
N PRO A 144 3.85 14.10 -7.78
CA PRO A 144 4.60 15.28 -7.37
C PRO A 144 4.59 15.52 -5.86
N GLU A 145 3.53 15.07 -5.17
CA GLU A 145 3.35 15.23 -3.73
C GLU A 145 3.55 13.92 -2.95
N LEU A 146 4.27 12.94 -3.53
CA LEU A 146 4.50 11.64 -2.89
C LEU A 146 5.16 11.81 -1.52
N VAL A 147 6.23 12.61 -1.46
CA VAL A 147 6.93 12.87 -0.20
C VAL A 147 6.03 13.65 0.75
N SER A 148 5.30 14.66 0.29
CA SER A 148 4.37 15.39 1.17
C SER A 148 3.29 14.49 1.77
N THR A 149 2.72 13.62 0.96
CA THR A 149 1.75 12.59 1.37
C THR A 149 2.33 11.65 2.41
N PHE A 150 3.55 11.16 2.18
CA PHE A 150 4.26 10.33 3.14
C PHE A 150 4.45 11.03 4.49
N PHE A 151 4.97 12.25 4.50
CA PHE A 151 5.24 12.97 5.74
C PHE A 151 3.97 13.26 6.53
N ARG A 152 2.83 13.49 5.86
CA ARG A 152 1.54 13.62 6.54
C ARG A 152 1.12 12.34 7.27
N LEU A 153 1.50 11.17 6.73
CA LEU A 153 1.05 9.86 7.19
C LEU A 153 2.14 9.02 7.89
N VAL A 154 3.36 9.53 8.05
CA VAL A 154 4.50 8.77 8.58
C VAL A 154 4.31 8.29 10.02
N ASP A 155 3.43 8.93 10.78
CA ASP A 155 3.15 8.52 12.16
C ASP A 155 2.39 7.18 12.22
N TYR A 156 1.80 6.70 11.11
CA TYR A 156 1.17 5.39 11.00
C TYR A 156 2.17 4.29 10.62
N ASP A 157 2.23 3.24 11.44
CA ASP A 157 3.14 2.09 11.25
C ASP A 157 3.02 1.48 9.84
N CYS A 158 1.79 1.25 9.38
CA CYS A 158 1.54 0.64 8.07
C CYS A 158 2.09 1.46 6.89
N VAL A 159 2.21 2.78 7.05
CA VAL A 159 2.78 3.68 6.03
C VAL A 159 4.30 3.60 6.07
N ARG A 160 4.91 3.57 7.25
CA ARG A 160 6.36 3.36 7.38
C ARG A 160 6.78 2.01 6.82
N ASP A 161 6.05 0.95 7.14
CA ASP A 161 6.31 -0.40 6.65
C ASP A 161 6.20 -0.48 5.12
N LEU A 162 5.18 0.14 4.52
CA LEU A 162 5.05 0.23 3.07
C LEU A 162 6.25 0.96 2.45
N PHE A 163 6.64 2.11 3.00
CA PHE A 163 7.76 2.88 2.47
C PHE A 163 9.09 2.13 2.60
N ILE A 164 9.35 1.48 3.74
CA ILE A 164 10.50 0.60 3.94
C ILE A 164 10.52 -0.52 2.90
N SER A 165 9.35 -1.06 2.54
CA SER A 165 9.24 -2.12 1.54
C SER A 165 9.76 -1.67 0.16
N PHE A 166 9.54 -0.41 -0.24
CA PHE A 166 10.11 0.13 -1.48
C PHE A 166 11.63 0.18 -1.47
N PHE A 167 12.24 0.44 -0.32
CA PHE A 167 13.69 0.40 -0.19
C PHE A 167 14.26 -1.02 -0.29
N HIS A 168 13.48 -2.08 -0.07
CA HIS A 168 13.98 -3.45 -0.21
C HIS A 168 14.04 -3.96 -1.67
N ILE A 169 13.73 -3.12 -2.66
CA ILE A 169 13.67 -3.52 -4.06
C ILE A 169 15.07 -3.44 -4.69
N TYR A 170 15.56 -4.58 -5.19
CA TYR A 170 16.90 -4.73 -5.81
C TYR A 170 16.90 -4.46 -7.33
N GLU A 171 15.73 -4.21 -7.91
CA GLU A 171 15.53 -4.11 -9.35
C GLU A 171 15.67 -2.67 -9.85
N SER A 172 16.16 -2.52 -11.09
CA SER A 172 16.25 -1.22 -11.77
C SER A 172 14.91 -0.47 -11.87
N SER A 173 13.79 -1.18 -11.74
CA SER A 173 12.44 -0.63 -11.73
C SER A 173 12.21 0.37 -10.58
N ALA A 174 12.91 0.22 -9.45
CA ALA A 174 12.80 1.15 -8.31
C ALA A 174 13.61 2.44 -8.49
N PHE A 175 14.53 2.51 -9.46
CA PHE A 175 15.40 3.67 -9.64
C PHE A 175 14.61 4.97 -9.91
N ALA A 176 13.57 4.90 -10.74
CA ALA A 176 12.71 6.04 -11.04
C ALA A 176 12.02 6.57 -9.79
N LEU A 177 11.56 5.67 -8.90
CA LEU A 177 10.98 6.03 -7.61
C LEU A 177 12.03 6.72 -6.72
N PHE A 178 13.22 6.14 -6.57
CA PHE A 178 14.28 6.75 -5.74
C PHE A 178 14.72 8.12 -6.27
N GLN A 179 14.82 8.29 -7.59
CA GLN A 179 15.11 9.59 -8.19
C GLN A 179 13.99 10.60 -7.91
N SER A 180 12.72 10.18 -7.99
CA SER A 180 11.58 11.05 -7.65
C SER A 180 11.59 11.45 -6.17
N LEU A 181 11.88 10.52 -5.26
CA LEU A 181 12.03 10.81 -3.84
C LEU A 181 13.18 11.79 -3.55
N ASP A 182 14.31 11.64 -4.25
CA ASP A 182 15.46 12.54 -4.12
C ASP A 182 15.14 13.96 -4.63
N ASN A 183 14.49 14.06 -5.80
CA ASN A 183 14.01 15.32 -6.36
C ASN A 183 13.01 16.03 -5.44
N GLN A 184 12.22 15.28 -4.67
CA GLN A 184 11.29 15.78 -3.67
C GLN A 184 11.93 15.99 -2.27
N HIS A 185 13.26 15.89 -2.19
CA HIS A 185 14.06 16.11 -0.99
C HIS A 185 13.67 15.21 0.20
N PHE A 186 13.37 13.93 -0.07
CA PHE A 186 12.91 12.98 0.94
C PHE A 186 13.85 12.90 2.16
N VAL A 187 15.15 12.66 1.94
CA VAL A 187 16.15 12.55 3.01
C VAL A 187 16.27 13.84 3.82
N GLN A 188 16.36 14.98 3.14
CA GLN A 188 16.53 16.29 3.77
C GLN A 188 15.31 16.64 4.62
N ARG A 189 14.10 16.34 4.14
CA ARG A 189 12.86 16.54 4.90
C ARG A 189 12.81 15.63 6.13
N LEU A 190 13.32 14.40 6.02
CA LEU A 190 13.34 13.43 7.12
C LEU A 190 14.29 13.87 8.21
N LEU A 191 15.48 14.31 7.82
CA LEU A 191 16.48 14.87 8.74
C LEU A 191 15.99 16.17 9.36
N LYS A 192 15.33 17.05 8.59
CA LYS A 192 14.73 18.27 9.14
C LYS A 192 13.69 17.94 10.21
N ARG A 193 12.88 16.89 10.02
CA ARG A 193 11.90 16.43 11.01
C ARG A 193 12.53 15.76 12.23
N PHE A 194 13.65 15.07 12.05
CA PHE A 194 14.42 14.52 13.17
C PHE A 194 15.11 15.62 14.00
N LEU A 195 15.74 16.57 13.31
CA LEU A 195 16.51 17.68 13.88
C LEU A 195 15.64 18.85 14.36
N SER A 196 14.36 18.90 13.99
CA SER A 196 13.52 20.02 14.40
C SER A 196 13.39 20.06 15.92
N GLU A 197 13.89 21.14 16.51
CA GLU A 197 13.60 21.54 17.89
C GLU A 197 12.12 21.92 17.97
N GLU A 198 11.27 21.04 18.49
CA GLU A 198 9.86 21.38 18.67
C GLU A 198 9.68 22.30 19.88
N THR A 199 9.14 23.48 19.60
CA THR A 199 8.79 24.51 20.56
C THR A 199 7.72 24.02 21.56
N LYS A 200 8.14 23.75 22.79
CA LYS A 200 7.45 23.97 24.08
C LYS A 200 6.02 23.45 24.37
N GLU A 201 5.35 22.71 23.50
CA GLU A 201 4.04 22.12 23.84
C GLU A 201 4.15 20.58 24.00
N SER A 202 4.29 20.15 25.26
CA SER A 202 4.39 18.75 25.73
C SER A 202 5.68 17.96 25.38
N PRO A 203 6.64 17.84 26.31
CA PRO A 203 7.90 17.11 26.11
C PRO A 203 7.77 15.60 25.83
N SER A 204 6.65 14.97 26.20
CA SER A 204 6.48 13.51 26.08
C SER A 204 6.10 13.07 24.68
N ALA A 205 5.17 13.76 24.01
CA ALA A 205 4.73 13.40 22.66
C ALA A 205 5.79 13.70 21.58
N SER A 206 6.58 14.76 21.78
CA SER A 206 7.65 15.17 20.85
C SER A 206 8.88 14.27 20.91
N THR A 207 9.19 13.68 22.08
CA THR A 207 10.29 12.71 22.23
C THR A 207 9.99 11.40 21.51
N ASP A 208 8.73 10.93 21.56
CA ASP A 208 8.29 9.70 20.89
C ASP A 208 8.39 9.83 19.37
N GLN A 209 8.00 10.99 18.81
CA GLN A 209 8.07 11.24 17.37
C GLN A 209 9.52 11.38 16.85
N LYS A 210 10.40 12.08 17.57
CA LYS A 210 11.83 12.14 17.23
C LYS A 210 12.47 10.75 17.22
N THR A 211 12.16 9.95 18.24
CA THR A 211 12.66 8.57 18.35
C THR A 211 12.17 7.71 17.19
N LEU A 212 10.87 7.82 16.85
CA LEU A 212 10.27 7.12 15.72
C LEU A 212 10.94 7.47 14.38
N ILE A 213 11.10 8.75 14.09
CA ILE A 213 11.74 9.22 12.84
C ILE A 213 13.22 8.83 12.82
N GLY A 214 13.92 8.88 13.96
CA GLY A 214 15.29 8.42 14.10
C GLY A 214 15.44 6.92 13.79
N HIS A 215 14.57 6.07 14.36
CA HIS A 215 14.55 4.64 14.05
C HIS A 215 14.28 4.37 12.56
N PHE A 216 13.31 5.09 11.97
CA PHE A 216 12.97 4.95 10.57
C PHE A 216 14.13 5.37 9.64
N LEU A 217 14.83 6.46 9.96
CA LEU A 217 16.06 6.88 9.28
C LEU A 217 17.14 5.79 9.33
N CYS A 218 17.40 5.24 10.51
CA CYS A 218 18.37 4.16 10.69
C CYS A 218 17.99 2.91 9.86
N GLN A 219 16.70 2.55 9.82
CA GLN A 219 16.21 1.43 9.02
C GLN A 219 16.43 1.64 7.53
N ILE A 220 16.11 2.83 7.01
CA ILE A 220 16.34 3.17 5.60
C ILE A 220 17.84 3.09 5.28
N MET A 221 18.70 3.71 6.10
CA MET A 221 20.14 3.68 5.91
C MET A 221 20.70 2.25 5.91
N PHE A 222 20.26 1.44 6.88
CA PHE A 222 20.67 0.03 6.96
C PHE A 222 20.28 -0.74 5.70
N VAL A 223 19.01 -0.66 5.30
CA VAL A 223 18.50 -1.35 4.11
C VAL A 223 19.28 -0.92 2.86
N MET A 224 19.44 0.39 2.65
CA MET A 224 20.12 0.91 1.47
C MET A 224 21.62 0.54 1.42
N ARG A 225 22.31 0.48 2.57
CA ARG A 225 23.70 0.01 2.64
C ARG A 225 23.83 -1.46 2.28
N GLN A 226 22.91 -2.31 2.77
CA GLN A 226 22.87 -3.73 2.40
C GLN A 226 22.69 -3.90 0.89
N LEU A 227 21.83 -3.10 0.26
CA LEU A 227 21.61 -3.12 -1.19
C LEU A 227 22.86 -2.71 -1.98
N SER A 228 23.51 -1.63 -1.55
CA SER A 228 24.73 -1.11 -2.18
C SER A 228 25.88 -2.14 -2.15
N GLN A 229 25.96 -2.94 -1.08
CA GLN A 229 26.95 -4.01 -0.94
C GLN A 229 26.60 -5.26 -1.76
N ALA A 230 25.31 -5.55 -1.92
CA ALA A 230 24.84 -6.76 -2.61
C ALA A 230 24.76 -6.61 -4.15
N ALA A 231 24.56 -5.39 -4.66
CA ALA A 231 24.35 -5.15 -6.08
C ALA A 231 25.52 -4.34 -6.68
N HIS A 232 26.12 -4.81 -7.76
CA HIS A 232 27.03 -4.01 -8.62
C HIS A 232 26.28 -2.93 -9.41
N GLN A 233 25.30 -2.29 -8.79
CA GLN A 233 24.40 -1.29 -9.37
C GLN A 233 24.92 0.14 -9.15
N PRO A 234 24.44 1.12 -9.94
CA PRO A 234 24.75 2.52 -9.70
C PRO A 234 24.36 2.94 -8.27
N ALA A 235 25.18 3.80 -7.66
CA ALA A 235 24.96 4.26 -6.30
C ALA A 235 23.55 4.85 -6.14
N ASN A 236 22.82 4.38 -5.11
CA ASN A 236 21.49 4.89 -4.81
C ASN A 236 21.60 6.40 -4.47
N PRO A 237 20.89 7.30 -5.18
CA PRO A 237 21.04 8.75 -5.00
C PRO A 237 20.73 9.20 -3.58
N LEU A 238 19.75 8.56 -2.93
CA LEU A 238 19.37 8.85 -1.55
C LEU A 238 20.46 8.41 -0.55
N LEU A 239 21.19 7.31 -0.83
CA LEU A 239 22.25 6.82 0.05
C LEU A 239 23.47 7.73 -0.03
N ALA A 240 23.82 8.16 -1.24
CA ALA A 240 24.91 9.12 -1.43
C ALA A 240 24.63 10.42 -0.66
N HIS A 241 23.37 10.89 -0.63
CA HIS A 241 23.00 12.05 0.17
C HIS A 241 23.10 11.77 1.67
N LEU A 242 22.57 10.63 2.14
CA LEU A 242 22.65 10.21 3.55
C LEU A 242 24.10 10.07 4.05
N GLU A 243 25.01 9.56 3.23
CA GLU A 243 26.42 9.34 3.59
C GLU A 243 27.29 10.59 3.42
N SER A 244 26.87 11.55 2.60
CA SER A 244 27.54 12.85 2.47
C SER A 244 27.31 13.78 3.68
N LEU A 245 26.35 13.44 4.53
CA LEU A 245 26.06 14.17 5.75
C LEU A 245 27.03 13.72 6.83
N ASP A 246 27.85 14.66 7.32
CA ASP A 246 28.83 14.40 8.37
C ASP A 246 28.11 13.87 9.64
N PRO A 247 28.32 12.60 10.04
CA PRO A 247 27.66 12.02 11.21
C PRO A 247 27.96 12.80 12.49
N LEU A 248 29.11 13.46 12.56
CA LEU A 248 29.57 14.21 13.73
C LEU A 248 28.86 15.57 13.87
N GLY A 249 28.26 16.11 12.81
CA GLY A 249 27.50 17.37 12.86
C GLY A 249 26.03 17.21 13.27
N LEU A 250 25.46 16.01 13.11
CA LEU A 250 24.08 15.69 13.52
C LEU A 250 23.97 15.12 14.95
N LEU A 251 25.07 14.59 15.48
CA LEU A 251 25.09 13.83 16.75
C LEU A 251 25.53 14.65 17.97
N ASP A 252 25.74 15.97 17.85
CA ASP A 252 26.18 16.83 18.97
C ASP A 252 25.09 17.09 20.03
N GLY A 253 24.13 16.16 20.18
CA GLY A 253 23.06 16.24 21.17
C GLY A 253 22.18 14.99 21.35
N THR A 254 22.39 13.90 20.61
CA THR A 254 21.61 12.67 20.81
C THR A 254 22.48 11.44 20.54
N GLU A 255 22.83 10.72 21.61
CA GLU A 255 23.41 9.38 21.51
C GLU A 255 22.39 8.43 20.87
N ILE A 256 22.43 8.31 19.55
CA ILE A 256 21.90 7.14 18.86
C ILE A 256 23.11 6.40 18.30
N ALA A 257 23.47 5.30 18.96
CA ALA A 257 24.50 4.40 18.47
C ALA A 257 24.04 3.79 17.13
N LEU A 258 24.61 4.28 16.03
CA LEU A 258 24.52 3.66 14.71
C LEU A 258 25.41 2.41 14.72
N ILE A 259 24.79 1.22 14.74
CA ILE A 259 25.42 -0.07 14.43
C ILE A 259 25.20 -0.38 12.95
#